data_AF-A0A357ANG1-F1
#
_entry.id   AF-A0A357ANG1-F1
#
_cell.length_a   1.000
_cell.length_b   1.000
_cell.length_c   1.000
_cell.angle_alpha   90.00
_cell.angle_beta   90.00
_cell.angle_gamma   90.00
#
_symmetry.space_group_name_H-M   'P 1'
#
loop_
_entity.id
_entity.type
_entity.pdbx_description
1 polymer ?
#
loop_
_entity_poly.entity_id
_entity_poly.type
_entity_poly.pdbx_seq_one_letter_code
_entity_poly.pdbx_strand_id
1 'polypeptide(L)'
;NGAGKSTLIKVLTGVHMPDKGEIWVDGVQKKFTKPSDARDAGIACVYQELNIVKLLSITDNIFIGRGIKNKLGLLNYEAMHKEAQNA
;
A
#
# COMPACT_ATOMS: atom_id res chain seq x y z
N ASN A 1 -1.72 -14.68 19.10
CA ASN A 1 -1.24 -16.09 19.22
C ASN A 1 0.28 -16.24 19.02
N GLY A 2 1.09 -15.18 18.91
CA GLY A 2 2.56 -15.30 18.91
C GLY A 2 3.24 -16.01 17.71
N ALA A 3 2.48 -16.68 16.84
CA ALA A 3 3.00 -17.49 15.74
C ALA A 3 3.64 -16.69 14.56
N GLY A 4 3.94 -15.40 14.74
CA GLY A 4 4.64 -14.60 13.72
C GLY A 4 3.84 -14.14 12.51
N LYS A 5 2.55 -14.46 12.38
CA LYS A 5 1.70 -14.05 11.23
C LYS A 5 1.75 -12.55 10.94
N SER A 6 1.58 -11.71 11.95
CA SER A 6 1.62 -10.26 11.79
C SER A 6 3.01 -9.76 11.39
N THR A 7 4.07 -10.41 11.90
CA THR A 7 5.45 -10.11 11.49
C THR A 7 5.68 -10.48 10.03
N LEU A 8 5.22 -11.65 9.59
CA LEU A 8 5.29 -12.07 8.19
C LEU A 8 4.57 -11.09 7.27
N ILE A 9 3.35 -10.67 7.64
CA ILE A 9 2.59 -9.68 6.87
C ILE A 9 3.37 -8.36 6.78
N LYS A 10 3.98 -7.88 7.88
CA LYS A 10 4.81 -6.66 7.88
C LYS A 10 6.05 -6.79 6.98
N VAL A 11 6.64 -7.98 6.89
CA VAL A 11 7.75 -8.24 5.97
C VAL A 11 7.28 -8.20 4.51
N LEU A 12 6.19 -8.91 4.19
CA LEU A 12 5.64 -8.95 2.84
C LEU A 12 5.09 -7.60 2.35
N THR A 13 4.76 -6.70 3.28
CA THR A 13 4.30 -5.34 2.99
C THR A 13 5.39 -4.28 3.12
N GLY A 14 6.66 -4.67 3.29
CA GLY A 14 7.79 -3.73 3.34
C GLY A 14 7.84 -2.82 4.58
N VAL A 15 7.07 -3.14 5.63
CA VAL A 15 7.12 -2.45 6.94
C VAL A 15 8.34 -2.91 7.75
N HIS A 16 8.75 -4.17 7.58
CA HIS A 16 9.95 -4.74 8.19
C HIS A 16 10.83 -5.38 7.11
N MET A 17 12.14 -5.23 7.25
CA MET A 17 13.10 -5.96 6.42
C MET A 17 13.25 -7.39 6.96
N PRO A 18 13.28 -8.43 6.12
CA PRO A 18 13.61 -9.77 6.58
C PRO A 18 15.08 -9.84 7.01
N ASP A 19 15.38 -10.51 8.11
CA ASP A 19 16.77 -10.74 8.54
C ASP A 19 17.50 -11.70 7.59
N LYS A 20 16.77 -12.68 7.03
CA LYS A 20 17.24 -13.70 6.09
C LYS A 20 16.10 -14.16 5.16
N GLY A 21 16.46 -14.79 4.05
CA GLY A 21 15.51 -15.32 3.07
C GLY A 21 15.25 -14.36 1.90
N GLU A 22 14.37 -14.77 0.99
CA GLU A 22 14.12 -14.07 -0.26
C GLU A 22 12.61 -13.95 -0.50
N ILE A 23 12.20 -12.86 -1.14
CA ILE A 23 10.83 -12.64 -1.58
C ILE A 23 10.83 -12.70 -3.11
N TRP A 24 9.96 -13.52 -3.66
CA TRP A 24 9.78 -13.67 -5.10
C TRP A 24 8.33 -13.33 -5.47
N VAL A 25 8.15 -12.46 -6.46
CA VAL A 25 6.83 -12.05 -6.98
C VAL A 25 6.86 -12.23 -8.48
N ASP A 26 5.93 -13.05 -9.00
CA ASP A 26 5.85 -13.37 -10.43
C ASP A 26 7.18 -13.85 -11.03
N GLY A 27 7.92 -14.67 -10.28
CA GLY A 27 9.23 -15.21 -10.69
C GLY A 27 10.38 -14.22 -10.62
N VAL A 28 10.16 -12.99 -10.15
CA VAL A 28 11.20 -11.97 -9.96
C VAL A 28 11.49 -11.79 -8.49
N GLN A 29 12.77 -11.92 -8.11
CA GLN A 29 13.22 -11.61 -6.76
C GLN A 29 13.01 -10.12 -6.46
N LYS A 30 12.34 -9.82 -5.34
CA LYS A 30 12.05 -8.47 -4.88
C LYS A 30 12.71 -8.22 -3.53
N LYS A 31 13.14 -6.98 -3.32
CA LYS A 31 13.61 -6.48 -2.03
C LYS A 31 12.74 -5.31 -1.63
N PHE A 32 11.95 -5.49 -0.58
CA PHE A 32 11.11 -4.42 -0.03
C PHE A 32 11.84 -3.72 1.11
N THR A 33 12.07 -2.43 0.94
CA THR A 33 12.71 -1.55 1.94
C THR A 33 11.74 -0.52 2.52
N LYS A 34 10.61 -0.32 1.84
CA LYS A 34 9.51 0.54 2.25
C LYS A 34 8.19 -0.02 1.71
N PRO A 35 7.03 0.37 2.30
CA PRO A 35 5.74 -0.16 1.87
C PRO A 35 5.37 0.12 0.41
N SER A 36 5.87 1.21 -0.18
CA SER A 36 5.63 1.49 -1.60
C SER A 36 6.24 0.42 -2.51
N ASP A 37 7.34 -0.22 -2.13
CA ASP A 37 7.99 -1.24 -2.97
C ASP A 37 7.10 -2.47 -3.15
N ALA A 38 6.42 -2.89 -2.07
CA ALA A 38 5.48 -4.00 -2.09
C ALA A 38 4.24 -3.66 -2.94
N ARG A 39 3.73 -2.43 -2.79
CA ARG A 39 2.59 -1.94 -3.57
C ARG A 39 2.91 -1.86 -5.06
N ASP A 40 4.08 -1.33 -5.42
CA ASP A 40 4.52 -1.22 -6.81
C ASP A 40 4.79 -2.61 -7.43
N ALA A 41 5.00 -3.64 -6.59
CA ALA A 41 5.02 -5.05 -6.97
C ALA A 41 3.62 -5.72 -6.97
N GLY A 42 2.53 -4.96 -6.83
CA GLY A 42 1.16 -5.49 -6.85
C GLY A 42 0.68 -6.13 -5.54
N ILE A 43 1.42 -5.98 -4.44
CA ILE A 43 1.07 -6.54 -3.13
C ILE A 43 0.32 -5.51 -2.29
N ALA A 44 -0.88 -5.86 -1.86
CA ALA A 44 -1.67 -5.11 -0.88
C ALA A 44 -2.07 -6.00 0.28
N CYS A 45 -2.20 -5.41 1.47
CA CYS A 45 -2.68 -6.11 2.66
C CYS A 45 -3.95 -5.45 3.19
N VAL A 46 -4.99 -6.25 3.39
CA VAL A 46 -6.20 -5.86 4.12
C VAL A 46 -6.03 -6.32 5.56
N TYR A 47 -5.91 -5.37 6.48
CA TYR A 47 -5.85 -5.65 7.91
C TYR A 47 -7.25 -5.99 8.45
N GLN A 48 -7.31 -6.82 9.51
CA GLN A 48 -8.57 -7.30 10.08
C GLN A 48 -9.46 -6.17 10.63
N GLU A 49 -8.86 -5.05 11.04
CA GLU A 49 -9.58 -3.84 11.44
C GLU A 49 -9.54 -2.82 10.30
N LEU A 50 -10.71 -2.28 9.95
CA LEU A 50 -10.88 -1.25 8.93
C LEU A 50 -10.23 0.06 9.40
N ASN A 51 -9.09 0.41 8.82
CA ASN A 51 -8.43 1.69 9.04
C ASN A 51 -9.00 2.77 8.12
N ILE A 52 -10.27 3.14 8.31
CA ILE A 52 -10.89 4.29 7.63
C ILE A 52 -10.73 5.53 8.51
N VAL A 53 -10.24 6.63 7.93
CA VAL A 53 -10.21 7.93 8.60
C VAL A 53 -11.56 8.61 8.36
N LYS A 54 -12.42 8.58 9.39
CA LYS A 54 -13.81 9.08 9.30
C LYS A 54 -13.94 10.57 8.94
N LEU A 55 -12.90 11.36 9.19
CA LEU A 55 -12.86 12.80 8.89
C LEU A 55 -12.46 13.09 7.44
N LEU A 56 -12.04 12.07 6.69
CA LEU A 56 -11.65 12.20 5.29
C LEU A 56 -12.79 11.77 4.37
N SER A 57 -12.82 12.37 3.17
CA SER A 57 -13.75 11.94 2.13
C SER A 57 -13.47 10.49 1.70
N ILE A 58 -14.42 9.88 0.99
CA ILE A 58 -14.21 8.55 0.39
C ILE A 58 -12.97 8.58 -0.52
N THR A 59 -12.86 9.60 -1.37
CA THR A 59 -11.72 9.78 -2.28
C THR A 59 -10.41 9.92 -1.52
N ASP A 60 -10.37 10.76 -0.48
CA ASP A 60 -9.15 10.89 0.32
C ASP A 60 -8.75 9.57 0.99
N ASN A 61 -9.71 8.81 1.56
CA ASN A 61 -9.47 7.49 2.13
C ASN A 61 -8.92 6.49 1.10
N ILE A 62 -9.46 6.51 -0.13
CA ILE A 62 -8.99 5.67 -1.23
C ILE A 62 -7.54 6.05 -1.61
N PHE A 63 -7.18 7.33 -1.61
CA PHE A 63 -5.91 7.84 -2.13
C PHE A 63 -4.83 8.18 -1.09
N ILE A 64 -5.02 7.84 0.19
CA ILE A 64 -4.01 8.06 1.24
C ILE A 64 -2.64 7.51 0.81
N GLY A 65 -1.60 8.35 0.83
CA GLY A 65 -0.23 7.97 0.45
C GLY A 65 -0.04 7.64 -1.04
N ARG A 66 -1.05 7.89 -1.89
CA ARG A 66 -1.03 7.63 -3.33
C ARG A 66 -1.76 8.67 -4.18
N GLY A 67 -1.93 9.89 -3.66
CA GLY A 67 -2.63 10.97 -4.36
C GLY A 67 -2.07 11.21 -5.77
N ILE A 68 -2.96 11.31 -6.75
CA ILE A 68 -2.61 11.64 -8.13
C ILE A 68 -2.23 13.11 -8.18
N LYS A 69 -1.07 13.42 -8.76
CA LYS A 69 -0.55 14.79 -8.83
C LYS A 69 -0.61 15.32 -10.25
N ASN A 70 -0.90 16.61 -10.41
CA ASN A 70 -0.78 17.31 -11.69
C ASN A 70 0.70 17.64 -11.99
N LYS A 71 0.96 18.26 -13.16
CA LYS A 71 2.32 18.65 -13.59
C LYS A 71 3.02 19.62 -12.63
N LEU A 72 2.28 20.34 -11.79
CA LEU A 72 2.80 21.26 -10.76
C LEU A 72 3.04 20.56 -9.41
N GLY A 73 2.79 19.25 -9.31
CA GLY A 73 2.95 18.48 -8.08
C GLY A 73 1.79 18.62 -7.08
N LEU A 74 0.72 19.34 -7.41
CA LEU A 74 -0.48 19.50 -6.59
C LEU A 74 -1.44 18.32 -6.79
N LEU A 75 -2.26 18.03 -5.79
CA LEU A 75 -3.27 16.96 -5.88
C LEU A 75 -4.28 17.26 -6.99
N ASN A 76 -4.52 16.26 -7.84
CA ASN A 76 -5.52 16.30 -8.89
C ASN A 76 -6.79 15.59 -8.42
N TYR A 77 -7.64 16.33 -7.70
CA TYR A 77 -8.90 15.82 -7.17
C TYR A 77 -9.86 15.35 -8.25
N GLU A 78 -9.90 16.01 -9.41
CA GLU A 78 -10.76 15.59 -10.53
C GLU A 78 -10.40 14.18 -11.01
N ALA A 79 -9.12 13.90 -11.24
CA ALA A 79 -8.65 12.57 -11.62
C ALA A 79 -8.89 11.55 -10.50
N MET A 80 -8.62 11.92 -9.24
CA MET A 80 -8.84 11.03 -8.09
C MET A 80 -10.32 10.67 -7.91
N HIS A 81 -11.24 11.62 -8.06
CA HIS A 81 -12.68 11.35 -8.01
C HIS A 81 -13.12 10.42 -9.14
N LYS A 82 -12.63 10.66 -10.37
CA LYS A 82 -12.95 9.81 -11.52
C LYS A 82 -12.44 8.39 -11.35
N GLU A 83 -11.24 8.20 -10.82
CA GLU A 83 -10.70 6.86 -10.55
C GLU A 83 -11.44 6.19 -9.38
N ALA A 84 -11.77 6.92 -8.31
CA ALA A 84 -12.56 6.39 -7.19
C ALA A 84 -13.96 5.89 -7.60
N GLN A 85 -14.57 6.47 -8.63
CA GLN A 85 -15.86 6.01 -9.16
C GLN A 85 -15.78 4.68 -9.93
N ASN A 86 -14.58 4.32 -10.41
CA ASN A 86 -14.34 3.10 -11.20
C ASN A 86 -13.67 1.97 -10.39
N ALA A 87 -13.33 2.23 -9.12
CA ALA A 87 -12.69 1.29 -8.20
C ALA A 87 -13.72 0.48 -7.42
#